data_AF-A0AAV3Y9B0-F1
#
_entry.id   AF-A0AAV3Y9B0-F1
#
_cell.length_a   1.000
_cell.length_b   1.000
_cell.length_c   1.000
_cell.angle_alpha   90.00
_cell.angle_beta   90.00
_cell.angle_gamma   90.00
#
_symmetry.space_group_name_H-M   'P 1'
#
loop_
_entity.id
_entity.type
_entity.pdbx_description
1 polymer ?
#
loop_
_entity_poly.entity_id
_entity_poly.type
_entity_poly.pdbx_seq_one_letter_code
_entity_poly.pdbx_strand_id
1 'polypeptide(L)'
;MVRKLPEDSNYIIFADNLFSSLQLVKLLKSRGFFYVGTVRENRLKGCSLKPEKVLRKEKRGATDEKVEMNSNVVAVRWYDNRKVDLISSFIGSHPMGKVKRYDKKAKETIEVDCPAVVEKYNKNMGGVDLLNSI
;
A
#
# COMPACT_ATOMS: atom_id res chain seq x y z
N MET A 1 -23.74 -8.53 -8.81
CA MET A 1 -23.10 -8.22 -10.11
C MET A 1 -23.21 -6.70 -10.31
N VAL A 2 -22.11 -5.94 -10.21
CA VAL A 2 -22.17 -4.47 -10.33
C VAL A 2 -22.25 -4.08 -11.82
N ARG A 3 -23.26 -3.29 -12.19
CA ARG A 3 -23.73 -3.05 -13.57
C ARG A 3 -23.11 -1.82 -14.27
N LYS A 4 -21.77 -1.67 -14.21
CA LYS A 4 -20.98 -0.46 -14.53
C LYS A 4 -20.88 0.52 -13.36
N LEU A 5 -19.67 1.03 -13.17
CA LEU A 5 -19.39 2.22 -12.37
C LEU A 5 -19.82 3.45 -13.21
N PRO A 6 -20.42 4.48 -12.60
CA PRO A 6 -20.79 5.71 -13.29
C PRO A 6 -19.62 6.28 -14.11
N GLU A 7 -19.86 6.63 -15.37
CA GLU A 7 -18.88 7.35 -16.18
C GLU A 7 -18.78 8.80 -15.63
N ASP A 8 -17.60 9.42 -15.71
CA ASP A 8 -17.25 10.78 -15.22
C ASP A 8 -16.80 10.96 -13.75
N SER A 9 -16.42 9.87 -13.05
CA SER A 9 -15.83 9.96 -11.71
C SER A 9 -14.43 9.33 -11.63
N ASN A 10 -13.49 10.06 -11.01
CA ASN A 10 -12.16 9.53 -10.68
C ASN A 10 -12.27 8.57 -9.48
N TYR A 11 -12.50 7.29 -9.75
CA TYR A 11 -12.57 6.27 -8.71
C TYR A 11 -11.17 5.84 -8.24
N ILE A 12 -11.05 5.69 -6.92
CA ILE A 12 -9.89 5.07 -6.28
C ILE A 12 -10.33 3.73 -5.72
N ILE A 13 -9.72 2.65 -6.21
CA ILE A 13 -9.95 1.29 -5.72
C ILE A 13 -9.00 1.01 -4.57
N PHE A 14 -9.54 0.51 -3.46
CA PHE A 14 -8.79 0.00 -2.32
C PHE A 14 -9.01 -1.51 -2.21
N ALA A 15 -7.94 -2.29 -2.13
CA ALA A 15 -8.08 -3.74 -2.10
C ALA A 15 -6.93 -4.45 -1.37
N ASP A 16 -7.22 -5.66 -0.89
CA ASP A 16 -6.27 -6.50 -0.19
C ASP A 16 -5.22 -7.15 -1.14
N ASN A 17 -4.38 -8.00 -0.57
CA ASN A 17 -3.34 -8.71 -1.32
C ASN A 17 -3.86 -9.83 -2.24
N LEU A 18 -5.07 -10.35 -2.03
CA LEU A 18 -5.67 -11.37 -2.89
C LEU A 18 -6.00 -10.79 -4.27
N PHE A 19 -6.43 -9.53 -4.32
CA PHE A 19 -6.83 -8.86 -5.56
C PHE A 19 -5.72 -8.01 -6.20
N SER A 20 -4.57 -7.84 -5.55
CA SER A 20 -3.52 -6.95 -6.06
C SER A 20 -2.43 -7.65 -6.89
N SER A 21 -2.06 -7.05 -8.02
CA SER A 21 -0.88 -7.38 -8.83
C SER A 21 -0.44 -6.20 -9.69
N LEU A 22 0.84 -6.15 -10.10
CA LEU A 22 1.33 -5.06 -10.96
C LEU A 22 0.55 -4.95 -12.27
N GLN A 23 0.27 -6.08 -12.93
CA GLN A 23 -0.45 -6.08 -14.20
C GLN A 23 -1.89 -5.58 -14.09
N LEU A 24 -2.58 -5.94 -13.00
CA LEU A 24 -3.93 -5.43 -12.76
C LEU A 24 -3.93 -3.92 -12.55
N VAL A 25 -3.00 -3.41 -11.74
CA VAL A 25 -2.91 -1.96 -11.46
C VAL A 25 -2.61 -1.18 -12.74
N LYS A 26 -1.74 -1.70 -13.62
CA LYS A 26 -1.47 -1.12 -14.94
C LYS A 26 -2.74 -1.06 -15.80
N LEU A 27 -3.50 -2.15 -15.86
CA LEU A 27 -4.75 -2.22 -16.61
C LEU A 27 -5.78 -1.23 -16.09
N LEU A 28 -5.99 -1.18 -14.77
CA LEU A 28 -6.94 -0.26 -14.14
C LEU A 28 -6.56 1.20 -14.39
N LYS A 29 -5.27 1.54 -14.23
CA LYS A 29 -4.76 2.89 -14.54
C LYS A 29 -5.02 3.28 -15.99
N SER A 30 -4.78 2.39 -16.95
CA SER A 30 -5.05 2.65 -18.37
C SER A 30 -6.53 2.88 -18.70
N ARG A 31 -7.44 2.44 -17.81
CA ARG A 31 -8.88 2.62 -17.91
C ARG A 31 -9.40 3.81 -17.08
N GLY A 32 -8.51 4.62 -16.54
CA GLY A 32 -8.87 5.81 -15.73
C GLY A 32 -9.15 5.50 -14.26
N PHE A 33 -8.86 4.30 -13.77
CA PHE A 33 -9.05 3.95 -12.36
C PHE A 33 -7.75 4.08 -11.56
N PHE A 34 -7.82 4.79 -10.44
CA PHE A 34 -6.76 4.79 -9.45
C PHE A 34 -6.84 3.57 -8.54
N TYR A 35 -5.71 3.17 -7.97
CA TYR A 35 -5.61 1.98 -7.15
C TYR A 35 -4.64 2.18 -5.98
N VAL A 36 -4.99 1.64 -4.83
CA VAL A 36 -4.08 1.35 -3.71
C VAL A 36 -4.41 -0.03 -3.17
N GLY A 37 -3.42 -0.88 -2.98
CA GLY A 37 -3.67 -2.15 -2.31
C GLY A 37 -2.43 -2.72 -1.66
N THR A 38 -2.63 -3.61 -0.69
CA THR A 38 -1.53 -4.49 -0.25
C THR A 38 -1.22 -5.49 -1.35
N VAL A 39 0.03 -5.91 -1.52
CA VAL A 39 0.42 -6.79 -2.62
C VAL A 39 1.37 -7.88 -2.14
N ARG A 40 1.34 -9.04 -2.79
CA ARG A 40 2.34 -10.08 -2.56
C ARG A 40 3.56 -9.80 -3.43
N GLU A 41 4.75 -9.93 -2.87
CA GLU A 41 6.03 -9.67 -3.54
C GLU A 41 6.18 -10.38 -4.90
N ASN A 42 5.75 -11.65 -4.99
CA ASN A 42 5.81 -12.41 -6.24
C ASN A 42 4.89 -11.87 -7.35
N ARG A 43 3.97 -10.96 -7.04
CA ARG A 43 3.05 -10.33 -8.00
C ARG A 43 3.53 -8.97 -8.52
N LEU A 44 4.70 -8.51 -8.07
CA LEU A 44 5.34 -7.28 -8.54
C LEU A 44 6.20 -7.46 -9.80
N LYS A 45 6.38 -8.70 -10.29
CA LYS A 45 6.98 -9.07 -11.59
C LYS A 45 8.11 -8.13 -12.06
N GLY A 46 9.22 -8.07 -11.32
CA GLY A 46 10.41 -7.29 -11.69
C GLY A 46 10.59 -5.98 -10.90
N CYS A 47 9.56 -5.51 -10.19
CA CYS A 47 9.70 -4.42 -9.23
C CYS A 47 10.19 -4.96 -7.87
N SER A 48 11.50 -5.23 -7.78
CA SER A 48 12.11 -5.88 -6.62
C SER A 48 12.45 -4.87 -5.52
N LEU A 49 11.71 -4.88 -4.41
CA LEU A 49 11.98 -4.01 -3.24
C LEU A 49 13.14 -4.57 -2.39
N LYS A 50 13.72 -3.73 -1.54
CA LYS A 50 14.76 -4.14 -0.56
C LYS A 50 14.29 -5.38 0.22
N PRO A 51 15.16 -6.39 0.45
CA PRO A 51 14.81 -7.56 1.24
C PRO A 51 14.37 -7.18 2.66
N GLU A 52 13.41 -7.92 3.22
CA GLU A 52 12.92 -7.70 4.60
C GLU A 52 14.06 -7.66 5.63
N LYS A 53 15.06 -8.54 5.45
CA LYS A 53 16.23 -8.63 6.35
C LYS A 53 17.05 -7.33 6.39
N VAL A 54 17.04 -6.54 5.31
CA VAL A 54 17.73 -5.25 5.25
C VAL A 54 16.93 -4.22 6.04
N LEU A 55 15.65 -4.02 5.71
CA LEU A 55 14.79 -3.05 6.38
C LEU A 55 14.64 -3.33 7.88
N ARG A 56 14.59 -4.61 8.28
CA ARG A 56 14.52 -5.01 9.69
C ARG A 56 15.73 -4.55 10.52
N LYS A 57 16.90 -4.39 9.89
CA LYS A 57 18.13 -3.93 10.55
C LYS A 57 18.23 -2.40 10.59
N GLU A 58 17.41 -1.69 9.83
CA GLU A 58 17.39 -0.23 9.82
C GLU A 58 16.66 0.28 11.08
N LYS A 59 15.42 0.74 10.93
CA LYS A 59 14.57 1.17 12.05
C LYS A 59 13.14 0.70 11.83
N ARG A 60 12.37 0.62 12.91
CA ARG A 60 10.91 0.50 12.80
C ARG A 60 10.38 1.74 12.05
N GLY A 61 9.57 1.51 11.02
CA GLY A 61 9.13 2.54 10.06
C GLY A 61 9.99 2.64 8.80
N ALA A 62 11.05 1.84 8.66
CA ALA A 62 11.88 1.82 7.46
C ALA A 62 11.05 1.54 6.21
N THR A 63 11.35 2.26 5.14
CA THR A 63 10.57 2.25 3.89
C THR A 63 11.49 2.10 2.69
N ASP A 64 11.06 1.29 1.73
CA ASP A 64 11.64 1.23 0.39
C ASP A 64 10.56 1.53 -0.64
N GLU A 65 10.89 2.29 -1.67
CA GLU A 65 9.99 2.65 -2.76
C GLU A 65 10.64 2.39 -4.10
N LYS A 66 9.85 1.85 -5.03
CA LYS A 66 10.23 1.74 -6.43
C LYS A 66 9.09 2.11 -7.35
N VAL A 67 9.43 2.76 -8.46
CA VAL A 67 8.48 3.14 -9.51
C VAL A 67 8.74 2.29 -10.75
N GLU A 68 7.69 1.65 -11.26
CA GLU A 68 7.71 1.03 -12.58
C GLU A 68 7.58 2.13 -13.64
N MET A 69 8.69 2.47 -14.28
CA MET A 69 8.82 3.66 -15.14
C MET A 69 7.84 3.71 -16.31
N ASN A 70 7.44 2.56 -16.88
CA ASN A 70 6.56 2.56 -18.06
C ASN A 70 5.09 2.83 -17.71
N SER A 71 4.68 2.60 -16.46
CA SER A 71 3.29 2.80 -16.03
C SER A 71 3.13 3.80 -14.90
N ASN A 72 4.23 4.31 -14.36
CA ASN A 72 4.25 5.15 -13.15
C ASN A 72 3.42 4.50 -12.02
N VAL A 73 3.56 3.18 -11.87
CA VAL A 73 2.99 2.43 -10.75
C VAL A 73 4.07 2.29 -9.69
N VAL A 74 3.72 2.64 -8.47
CA VAL A 74 4.61 2.67 -7.32
C VAL A 74 4.41 1.42 -6.49
N ALA A 75 5.50 0.78 -6.12
CA ALA A 75 5.54 -0.26 -5.10
C ALA A 75 6.27 0.28 -3.87
N VAL A 76 5.69 0.10 -2.69
CA VAL A 76 6.24 0.56 -1.42
C VAL A 76 6.31 -0.62 -0.46
N ARG A 77 7.46 -0.83 0.19
CA ARG A 77 7.61 -1.74 1.32
C ARG A 77 7.80 -0.92 2.57
N TRP A 78 6.93 -1.14 3.56
CA TRP A 78 7.04 -0.52 4.89
C TRP A 78 7.29 -1.60 5.94
N TYR A 79 8.27 -1.38 6.80
CA TYR A 79 8.62 -2.29 7.88
C TYR A 79 8.23 -1.73 9.25
N ASP A 80 7.19 -2.29 9.86
CA ASP A 80 6.84 -2.03 11.27
C ASP A 80 7.36 -3.20 12.13
N ASN A 81 6.48 -4.09 12.59
CA ASN A 81 6.88 -5.37 13.20
C ASN A 81 7.15 -6.46 12.15
N ARG A 82 6.51 -6.34 11.00
CA ARG A 82 6.65 -7.20 9.82
C ARG A 82 6.59 -6.31 8.59
N LYS A 83 7.13 -6.78 7.48
CA LYS A 83 6.98 -6.05 6.21
C LYS A 83 5.53 -6.05 5.75
N VAL A 84 5.11 -4.93 5.17
CA VAL A 84 3.90 -4.81 4.36
C VAL A 84 4.31 -4.22 3.03
N ASP A 85 3.88 -4.87 1.95
CA ASP A 85 4.09 -4.40 0.59
C ASP A 85 2.79 -3.80 0.09
N LEU A 86 2.87 -2.59 -0.49
CA LEU A 86 1.76 -1.89 -1.11
C LEU A 86 2.10 -1.58 -2.56
N ILE A 87 1.05 -1.49 -3.37
CA ILE A 87 1.11 -1.03 -4.75
C ILE A 87 0.09 0.07 -4.98
N SER A 88 0.46 1.12 -5.70
CA SER A 88 -0.43 2.22 -6.05
C SER A 88 -0.14 2.80 -7.43
N SER A 89 -1.17 3.35 -8.06
CA SER A 89 -1.05 4.08 -9.33
C SER A 89 -0.91 5.60 -9.20
N PHE A 90 -1.03 6.17 -7.99
CA PHE A 90 -1.09 7.63 -7.79
C PHE A 90 -0.45 8.15 -6.49
N ILE A 91 -0.14 7.32 -5.51
CA ILE A 91 0.46 7.75 -4.24
C ILE A 91 1.61 6.83 -3.85
N GLY A 92 2.74 7.43 -3.46
CA GLY A 92 3.92 6.74 -2.99
C GLY A 92 4.13 6.91 -1.49
N SER A 93 5.39 6.98 -1.11
CA SER A 93 5.86 7.09 0.26
C SER A 93 5.73 8.50 0.82
N HIS A 94 5.93 9.52 -0.01
CA HIS A 94 5.95 10.91 0.41
C HIS A 94 4.59 11.61 0.24
N PRO A 95 4.26 12.58 1.11
CA PRO A 95 5.02 12.98 2.30
C PRO A 95 5.00 11.91 3.39
N MET A 96 6.11 11.76 4.12
CA MET A 96 6.18 10.83 5.25
C MET A 96 5.41 11.41 6.44
N GLY A 97 4.46 10.65 6.97
CA GLY A 97 3.75 10.96 8.20
C GLY A 97 4.29 10.17 9.40
N LYS A 98 3.51 10.16 10.48
CA LYS A 98 3.83 9.47 11.74
C LYS A 98 2.59 8.70 12.21
N VAL A 99 2.80 7.48 12.68
CA VAL A 99 1.75 6.67 13.31
C VAL A 99 2.19 6.23 14.70
N LYS A 100 1.27 6.35 15.67
CA LYS A 100 1.49 5.85 17.04
C LYS A 100 1.39 4.33 17.05
N ARG A 101 2.42 3.66 17.58
CA ARG A 101 2.48 2.21 17.69
C ARG A 101 2.97 1.81 19.07
N TYR A 102 2.34 0.80 19.65
CA TYR A 102 2.86 0.20 20.88
C TYR A 102 4.13 -0.61 20.57
N ASP A 103 5.17 -0.40 21.37
CA ASP A 103 6.38 -1.20 21.36
C ASP A 103 6.39 -2.14 22.56
N LYS A 104 6.37 -3.46 22.29
CA LYS A 104 6.31 -4.47 23.34
C LYS A 104 7.59 -4.56 24.16
N LYS A 105 8.75 -4.19 23.60
CA LYS A 105 10.04 -4.26 24.29
C LYS A 105 10.21 -3.07 25.24
N ALA A 106 9.88 -1.87 24.76
CA ALA A 106 9.94 -0.65 25.57
C ALA A 106 8.71 -0.48 26.49
N LYS A 107 7.61 -1.22 26.24
CA LYS A 107 6.33 -1.13 26.97
C LYS A 107 5.71 0.26 26.92
N GLU A 108 5.90 0.97 25.82
CA GLU A 108 5.41 2.32 25.61
C GLU A 108 4.87 2.51 24.19
N THR A 109 4.20 3.63 23.95
CA THR A 109 3.76 4.02 22.62
C THR A 109 4.81 4.92 21.99
N ILE A 110 5.31 4.53 20.82
CA ILE A 110 6.31 5.27 20.05
C ILE A 110 5.69 5.83 18.76
N GLU A 111 6.34 6.85 18.20
CA GLU A 111 6.01 7.37 16.87
C GLU A 111 6.87 6.70 15.80
N VAL A 112 6.21 6.13 14.80
CA VAL A 112 6.86 5.41 13.70
C VAL A 112 6.62 6.17 12.41
N ASP A 113 7.67 6.35 11.60
CA ASP A 113 7.56 6.94 10.25
C ASP A 113 6.59 6.11 9.41
N CYS A 114 5.61 6.76 8.79
CA CYS A 114 4.52 6.13 8.06
C CYS A 114 4.43 6.69 6.65
N PRO A 115 4.61 5.87 5.60
CA PRO A 115 4.45 6.30 4.21
C PRO A 115 3.03 6.78 3.92
N ALA A 116 2.88 7.81 3.08
CA ALA A 116 1.58 8.36 2.69
C ALA A 116 0.61 7.30 2.14
N VAL A 117 1.12 6.36 1.33
CA VAL A 117 0.33 5.24 0.79
C VAL A 117 -0.23 4.33 1.88
N VAL A 118 0.50 4.11 2.99
CA VAL A 118 0.06 3.29 4.11
C VAL A 118 -1.08 3.98 4.85
N GLU A 119 -0.94 5.28 5.12
CA GLU A 119 -2.00 6.07 5.74
C GLU A 119 -3.27 6.10 4.87
N LYS A 120 -3.09 6.32 3.57
CA LYS A 120 -4.20 6.34 2.60
C LYS A 120 -4.91 4.99 2.54
N TYR A 121 -4.16 3.88 2.50
CA TYR A 121 -4.73 2.53 2.51
C TYR A 121 -5.53 2.26 3.79
N ASN A 122 -4.93 2.50 4.96
CA ASN A 122 -5.56 2.22 6.25
C ASN A 122 -6.83 3.06 6.46
N LYS A 123 -6.84 4.32 6.03
CA LYS A 123 -8.00 5.22 6.13
C LYS A 123 -9.22 4.72 5.35
N ASN A 124 -9.02 4.01 4.23
CA ASN A 124 -10.10 3.67 3.29
C ASN A 124 -10.47 2.18 3.29
N MET A 125 -9.57 1.28 3.69
CA MET A 125 -9.90 -0.15 3.80
C MET A 125 -10.82 -0.48 4.99
N GLY A 126 -10.78 0.31 6.07
CA GLY A 126 -11.64 0.09 7.24
C GLY A 126 -13.14 0.19 6.96
N GLY A 127 -13.55 0.81 5.85
CA GLY A 127 -14.95 0.83 5.41
C GLY A 127 -15.47 -0.52 4.92
N VAL A 128 -14.58 -1.44 4.53
CA VAL A 128 -14.95 -2.78 4.03
C VAL A 128 -15.33 -3.73 5.18
N ASP A 129 -14.70 -3.57 6.36
CA ASP A 129 -14.97 -4.42 7.53
C ASP A 129 -16.31 -4.06 8.23
N LEU A 130 -16.81 -2.83 8.05
CA LEU A 130 -18.11 -2.39 8.56
C LEU A 130 -19.30 -3.06 7.84
N LEU A 131 -19.15 -3.43 6.57
CA LEU A 131 -20.23 -4.05 5.78
C LEU A 131 -20.39 -5.56 6.04
N ASN A 132 -19.37 -6.23 6.58
CA ASN A 132 -19.43 -7.65 6.97
C ASN A 132 -19.86 -7.86 8.43
N SER A 133 -20.19 -6.78 9.15
CA SER A 133 -20.59 -6.81 10.56
C SER A 133 -22.09 -6.53 10.77
N ILE A 134 -22.89 -6.66 9.71
CA ILE A 134 -24.36 -6.53 9.71
C ILE A 134 -24.98 -7.87 9.32
#